data_AF-A0A1G2Z3Z6-F1
#
_entry.id   AF-A0A1G2Z3Z6-F1
#
_cell.length_a   1.000
_cell.length_b   1.000
_cell.length_c   1.000
_cell.angle_alpha   90.00
_cell.angle_beta   90.00
_cell.angle_gamma   90.00
#
_symmetry.space_group_name_H-M   'P 1'
#
loop_
_entity.id
_entity.type
_entity.pdbx_description
1 polymer ?
#
loop_
_entity_poly.entity_id
_entity_poly.type
_entity_poly.pdbx_seq_one_letter_code
_entity_poly.pdbx_strand_id
1 'polypeptide(L)'
;MSESVGGTNVYEAVPHASPEAVVVYCGDPRFQTAFEPFIERELGLRRGQFIPFVVGGGAGVLANPERLPKEFKFMKDRFELIHRNFPPIKRVVLINHEDCIYYRMLAQRVPGFLKDHVSKLRDRPGEDLDPIARVFHRLLAHLGLRIELYYARFTNADHSQVTFDHVLA
;
A
#
# COMPACT_ATOMS: atom_id res chain seq x y z
N MET A 1 9.32 -2.09 -26.34
CA MET A 1 10.28 -2.86 -27.14
C MET A 1 11.61 -2.16 -27.00
N SER A 2 12.67 -2.83 -26.53
CA SER A 2 13.98 -2.19 -26.29
C SER A 2 14.79 -2.14 -27.59
N GLU A 3 15.22 -0.95 -28.01
CA GLU A 3 16.24 -0.80 -29.05
C GLU A 3 17.63 -0.76 -28.40
N SER A 4 18.57 -1.52 -28.97
CA SER A 4 19.98 -1.51 -28.53
C SER A 4 20.76 -0.49 -29.34
N VAL A 5 21.15 0.62 -28.72
CA VAL A 5 22.11 1.56 -29.32
C VAL A 5 23.48 1.26 -28.72
N GLY A 6 24.39 0.71 -29.53
CA GLY A 6 25.79 0.49 -29.13
C GLY A 6 26.01 -0.55 -28.01
N GLY A 7 25.15 -1.56 -27.89
CA GLY A 7 25.21 -2.54 -26.78
C GLY A 7 24.61 -2.04 -25.46
N THR A 8 24.06 -0.81 -25.46
CA THR A 8 23.30 -0.29 -24.32
C THR A 8 21.81 -0.53 -24.56
N ASN A 9 21.16 -1.23 -23.64
CA ASN A 9 19.71 -1.37 -23.65
C ASN A 9 19.08 -0.04 -23.23
N VAL A 10 18.25 0.53 -24.10
CA VAL A 10 17.45 1.72 -23.81
C VAL A 10 16.06 1.29 -23.36
N TYR A 11 15.59 1.85 -22.25
CA TYR A 11 14.27 1.58 -21.67
C TYR A 11 13.44 2.86 -21.65
N GLU A 12 12.14 2.72 -21.88
CA GLU A 12 11.20 3.84 -21.86
C GLU A 12 10.99 4.35 -20.43
N ALA A 13 10.96 5.68 -20.28
CA ALA A 13 10.51 6.37 -19.08
C ALA A 13 9.21 7.11 -19.37
N VAL A 14 8.42 7.41 -18.34
CA VAL A 14 7.20 8.22 -18.51
C VAL A 14 7.59 9.70 -18.59
N PRO A 15 7.47 10.36 -19.76
CA PRO A 15 7.75 11.78 -19.87
C PRO A 15 6.68 12.58 -19.11
N HIS A 16 7.08 13.68 -18.47
CA HIS A 16 6.17 14.60 -17.78
C HIS A 16 5.24 13.92 -16.75
N ALA A 17 5.75 12.93 -16.01
CA ALA A 17 5.00 12.27 -14.94
C ALA A 17 4.39 13.31 -13.97
N SER A 18 3.10 13.16 -13.68
CA SER A 18 2.32 14.08 -12.85
C SER A 18 1.49 13.26 -11.87
N PRO A 19 2.10 12.79 -10.78
CA PRO A 19 1.41 11.95 -9.83
C PRO A 19 0.35 12.74 -9.07
N GLU A 20 -0.87 12.21 -9.04
CA GLU A 20 -2.01 12.75 -8.26
C GLU A 20 -2.33 11.90 -7.04
N ALA A 21 -1.77 10.69 -6.97
CA ALA A 21 -1.99 9.74 -5.89
C ALA A 21 -0.69 9.05 -5.42
N VAL A 22 -0.67 8.63 -4.16
CA VAL A 22 0.26 7.62 -3.66
C VAL A 22 -0.52 6.32 -3.46
N VAL A 23 -0.06 5.23 -4.05
CA VAL A 23 -0.70 3.91 -3.87
C VAL A 23 0.22 3.04 -3.03
N VAL A 24 -0.21 2.74 -1.81
CA VAL A 24 0.50 1.88 -0.86
C VAL A 24 -0.03 0.47 -0.97
N TYR A 25 0.84 -0.50 -1.24
CA TYR A 25 0.47 -1.91 -1.34
C TYR A 25 1.64 -2.79 -0.93
N CYS A 26 1.37 -4.08 -0.68
CA CYS A 26 2.40 -5.01 -0.29
C CYS A 26 3.24 -5.49 -1.47
N GLY A 27 4.51 -5.81 -1.22
CA GLY A 27 5.38 -6.49 -2.17
C GLY A 27 5.10 -7.99 -2.32
N ASP A 28 3.96 -8.49 -1.84
CA ASP A 28 3.60 -9.91 -1.95
C ASP A 28 3.45 -10.30 -3.42
N PRO A 29 4.24 -11.26 -3.94
CA PRO A 29 4.23 -11.62 -5.35
C PRO A 29 2.89 -12.19 -5.81
N ARG A 30 2.08 -12.76 -4.90
CA ARG A 30 0.79 -13.38 -5.23
C ARG A 30 -0.24 -12.37 -5.74
N PHE A 31 -0.08 -11.09 -5.40
CA PHE A 31 -1.03 -10.03 -5.74
C PHE A 31 -0.53 -9.06 -6.84
N GLN A 32 0.75 -9.11 -7.24
CA GLN A 32 1.35 -8.10 -8.14
C GLN A 32 0.65 -8.03 -9.50
N THR A 33 0.29 -9.19 -10.07
CA THR A 33 -0.42 -9.27 -11.35
C THR A 33 -1.81 -8.61 -11.28
N ALA A 34 -2.44 -8.58 -10.10
CA ALA A 34 -3.76 -8.00 -9.91
C ALA A 34 -3.70 -6.50 -9.60
N PHE A 35 -2.64 -6.01 -8.95
CA PHE A 35 -2.54 -4.59 -8.57
C PHE A 35 -2.48 -3.65 -9.77
N GLU A 36 -1.69 -3.97 -10.79
CA GLU A 36 -1.57 -3.10 -11.98
C GLU A 36 -2.91 -2.85 -12.68
N PRO A 37 -3.69 -3.87 -13.10
CA PRO A 37 -4.97 -3.64 -13.75
C PRO A 37 -6.00 -2.99 -12.80
N PHE A 38 -5.96 -3.29 -11.50
CA PHE A 38 -6.81 -2.60 -10.52
C PHE A 38 -6.51 -1.10 -10.44
N ILE A 39 -5.23 -0.73 -10.33
CA ILE A 39 -4.81 0.67 -10.25
C ILE A 39 -5.16 1.42 -11.54
N GLU A 40 -4.94 0.80 -12.70
CA GLU A 40 -5.24 1.45 -13.98
C GLU A 40 -6.75 1.58 -14.23
N ARG A 41 -7.52 0.49 -14.05
CA ARG A 41 -8.92 0.41 -14.49
C ARG A 41 -9.91 0.88 -13.44
N GLU A 42 -9.69 0.52 -12.18
CA GLU A 42 -10.63 0.84 -11.09
C GLU A 42 -10.26 2.16 -10.41
N LEU A 43 -8.97 2.41 -10.16
CA LEU A 43 -8.54 3.69 -9.58
C LEU A 43 -8.39 4.81 -10.61
N GLY A 44 -8.35 4.47 -11.90
CA GLY A 44 -8.17 5.41 -13.02
C GLY A 44 -6.76 5.98 -13.15
N LEU A 45 -5.74 5.31 -12.59
CA LEU A 45 -4.38 5.83 -12.47
C LEU A 45 -3.43 5.10 -13.43
N ARG A 46 -3.00 5.77 -14.50
CA ARG A 46 -1.98 5.21 -15.41
C ARG A 46 -0.57 5.39 -14.85
N ARG A 47 0.40 4.71 -15.45
CA ARG A 47 1.83 4.89 -15.14
C ARG A 47 2.21 6.38 -15.18
N GLY A 48 2.88 6.86 -14.13
CA GLY A 48 3.26 8.26 -13.96
C GLY A 48 2.17 9.17 -13.36
N GLN A 49 0.93 8.69 -13.19
CA GLN A 49 -0.14 9.40 -12.47
C GLN A 49 -0.23 9.01 -10.99
N PHE A 50 0.58 8.04 -10.56
CA PHE A 50 0.69 7.68 -9.15
C PHE A 50 2.13 7.35 -8.76
N ILE A 51 2.43 7.47 -7.47
CA ILE A 51 3.67 6.99 -6.87
C ILE A 51 3.38 5.65 -6.20
N PRO A 52 4.00 4.54 -6.65
CA PRO A 52 3.90 3.27 -5.94
C PRO A 52 4.72 3.34 -4.65
N PHE A 53 4.11 2.95 -3.53
CA PHE A 53 4.79 2.82 -2.26
C PHE A 53 4.66 1.37 -1.77
N VAL A 54 5.61 0.54 -2.20
CA VAL A 54 5.61 -0.90 -1.93
C VAL A 54 6.28 -1.19 -0.58
N VAL A 55 5.51 -1.63 0.41
CA VAL A 55 6.01 -1.94 1.75
C VAL A 55 5.40 -3.22 2.31
N GLY A 56 6.19 -3.99 3.06
CA GLY A 56 5.69 -5.19 3.74
C GLY A 56 4.50 -4.85 4.65
N GLY A 57 3.40 -5.59 4.51
CA GLY A 57 2.18 -5.32 5.28
C GLY A 57 1.38 -4.11 4.82
N GLY A 58 1.70 -3.49 3.68
CA GLY A 58 0.93 -2.38 3.13
C GLY A 58 0.66 -1.28 4.16
N ALA A 59 -0.60 -0.92 4.35
CA ALA A 59 -1.00 0.15 5.26
C ALA A 59 -1.12 -0.29 6.73
N GLY A 60 -1.32 -1.58 7.03
CA GLY A 60 -1.61 -1.99 8.42
C GLY A 60 -0.44 -1.90 9.40
N VAL A 61 0.80 -1.75 8.92
CA VAL A 61 1.93 -1.37 9.80
C VAL A 61 1.74 0.02 10.43
N LEU A 62 0.98 0.90 9.77
CA LEU A 62 0.70 2.25 10.26
C LEU A 62 -0.44 2.31 11.27
N ALA A 63 -1.25 1.26 11.36
CA ALA A 63 -2.38 1.22 12.29
C ALA A 63 -1.96 1.06 13.76
N ASN A 64 -0.68 0.81 14.02
CA ASN A 64 -0.15 0.55 15.36
C ASN A 64 1.10 1.40 15.65
N PRO A 65 0.99 2.75 15.65
CA PRO A 65 2.13 3.65 15.84
C PRO A 65 2.91 3.37 17.13
N GLU A 66 2.19 3.07 18.21
CA GLU A 66 2.77 2.79 19.53
C GLU A 66 3.64 1.52 19.54
N ARG A 67 3.37 0.58 18.64
CA ARG A 67 4.00 -0.75 18.59
C ARG A 67 5.09 -0.84 17.54
N LEU A 68 4.93 -0.07 16.46
CA LEU A 68 5.84 -0.02 15.32
C LEU A 68 6.28 1.43 15.06
N PRO A 69 6.92 2.10 16.04
CA PRO A 69 7.20 3.53 15.95
C PRO A 69 8.21 3.89 14.85
N LYS A 70 9.12 2.96 14.50
CA LYS A 70 10.12 3.18 13.45
C LYS A 70 9.47 3.11 12.06
N GLU A 71 8.63 2.11 11.84
CA GLU A 71 7.87 1.90 10.61
C GLU A 71 6.88 3.05 10.42
N PHE A 72 6.22 3.46 11.50
CA PHE A 72 5.33 4.62 11.51
C PHE A 72 6.05 5.90 11.11
N LYS A 73 7.18 6.21 11.77
CA LYS A 73 7.99 7.38 11.43
C LYS A 73 8.46 7.34 9.98
N PHE A 74 8.96 6.19 9.52
CA PHE A 74 9.42 6.02 8.14
C PHE A 74 8.33 6.40 7.14
N MET A 75 7.12 5.87 7.29
CA MET A 75 6.03 6.16 6.35
C MET A 75 5.59 7.62 6.43
N LYS A 76 5.45 8.17 7.64
CA LYS A 76 5.07 9.58 7.85
C LYS A 76 6.04 10.51 7.11
N ASP A 77 7.35 10.36 7.38
CA ASP A 77 8.38 11.19 6.76
C ASP A 77 8.37 11.05 5.22
N ARG A 78 8.04 9.86 4.71
CA ARG A 78 7.93 9.63 3.26
C ARG A 78 6.70 10.28 2.64
N PHE A 79 5.54 10.23 3.29
CA PHE A 79 4.35 10.94 2.82
C PHE A 79 4.58 12.46 2.81
N GLU A 80 5.19 13.01 3.86
CA GLU A 80 5.53 14.43 3.92
C GLU A 80 6.51 14.82 2.80
N LEU A 81 7.54 14.01 2.57
CA LEU A 81 8.50 14.24 1.50
C LEU A 81 7.84 14.17 0.12
N ILE A 82 6.99 13.17 -0.11
CA ILE A 82 6.27 13.00 -1.36
C ILE A 82 5.35 14.20 -1.60
N HIS A 83 4.51 14.55 -0.63
CA HIS A 83 3.58 15.68 -0.75
C HIS A 83 4.32 17.00 -1.03
N ARG A 84 5.47 17.23 -0.38
CA ARG A 84 6.29 18.43 -0.60
C ARG A 84 6.89 18.51 -2.00
N ASN A 85 7.34 17.40 -2.57
CA ASN A 85 8.02 17.38 -3.88
C ASN A 85 7.08 17.15 -5.06
N PHE A 86 5.88 16.64 -4.79
CA PHE A 86 4.87 16.32 -5.80
C PHE A 86 3.52 16.92 -5.38
N PRO A 87 3.37 18.27 -5.45
CA PRO A 87 2.21 18.97 -4.92
C PRO A 87 0.85 18.66 -5.59
N PRO A 88 0.74 18.08 -6.82
CA PRO A 88 -0.56 17.64 -7.34
C PRO A 88 -1.17 16.46 -6.57
N ILE A 89 -0.40 15.82 -5.68
CA ILE A 89 -0.89 14.68 -4.89
C ILE A 89 -1.97 15.12 -3.93
N LYS A 90 -3.17 14.57 -4.14
CA LYS A 90 -4.38 14.83 -3.35
C LYS A 90 -4.95 13.57 -2.73
N ARG A 91 -4.43 12.40 -3.09
CA ARG A 91 -5.01 11.09 -2.77
C ARG A 91 -3.95 10.12 -2.25
N VAL A 92 -4.28 9.35 -1.24
CA VAL A 92 -3.52 8.20 -0.78
C VAL A 92 -4.45 6.99 -0.83
N VAL A 93 -4.06 5.99 -1.61
CA VAL A 93 -4.79 4.72 -1.72
C VAL A 93 -4.02 3.65 -0.97
N LEU A 94 -4.69 3.00 -0.05
CA LEU A 94 -4.13 1.97 0.82
C LEU A 94 -4.72 0.63 0.42
N ILE A 95 -3.89 -0.31 -0.01
CA ILE A 95 -4.33 -1.64 -0.42
C ILE A 95 -3.72 -2.67 0.52
N ASN A 96 -4.56 -3.21 1.40
CA ASN A 96 -4.21 -4.37 2.21
C ASN A 96 -4.64 -5.65 1.48
N HIS A 97 -4.15 -6.80 1.95
CA HIS A 97 -4.52 -8.06 1.33
C HIS A 97 -4.60 -9.22 2.32
N GLU A 98 -5.34 -10.24 1.91
CA GLU A 98 -5.51 -11.52 2.60
C GLU A 98 -4.17 -12.26 2.78
N ASP A 99 -4.05 -12.98 3.90
CA ASP A 99 -2.92 -13.85 4.23
C ASP A 99 -1.54 -13.19 4.10
N CYS A 100 -1.40 -11.94 4.58
CA CYS A 100 -0.16 -11.20 4.44
C CYS A 100 1.02 -11.88 5.16
N ILE A 101 2.02 -12.33 4.36
CA ILE A 101 3.24 -12.97 4.88
C ILE A 101 3.98 -12.04 5.83
N TYR A 102 4.02 -10.76 5.54
CA TYR A 102 4.72 -9.80 6.39
C TYR A 102 4.13 -9.73 7.80
N TYR A 103 2.81 -9.73 7.94
CA TYR A 103 2.17 -9.79 9.27
C TYR A 103 2.48 -11.10 10.00
N ARG A 104 2.51 -12.23 9.28
CA ARG A 104 2.93 -13.52 9.87
C ARG A 104 4.36 -13.45 10.41
N MET A 105 5.30 -12.89 9.64
CA MET A 105 6.68 -12.72 10.07
C MET A 105 6.81 -11.74 11.22
N LEU A 106 6.06 -10.63 11.19
CA LEU A 106 6.07 -9.64 12.25
C LEU A 106 5.58 -10.24 13.57
N ALA A 107 4.50 -11.04 13.54
CA ALA A 107 3.99 -11.76 14.71
C ALA A 107 5.03 -12.68 15.36
N GLN A 108 5.94 -13.24 14.56
CA GLN A 108 7.02 -14.10 15.07
C GLN A 108 8.16 -13.32 15.72
N ARG A 109 8.39 -12.07 15.30
CA ARG A 109 9.51 -11.22 15.74
C ARG A 109 9.20 -10.33 16.94
N VAL A 110 7.93 -10.10 17.25
CA VAL A 110 7.53 -9.30 18.41
C VAL A 110 7.56 -10.13 19.71
N PRO A 111 7.90 -9.52 20.86
CA PRO A 111 7.82 -10.18 22.16
C PRO A 111 6.45 -10.79 22.45
N GLY A 112 6.39 -11.85 23.28
CA GLY A 112 5.17 -12.62 23.57
C GLY A 112 3.94 -11.77 23.93
N PHE A 113 4.12 -10.70 24.70
CA PHE A 113 3.03 -9.79 25.09
C PHE A 113 2.47 -8.93 23.93
N LEU A 114 3.18 -8.83 22.80
CA LEU A 114 2.69 -8.22 21.55
C LEU A 114 2.18 -9.25 20.54
N LYS A 115 2.47 -10.56 20.71
CA LYS A 115 2.12 -11.59 19.73
C LYS A 115 0.62 -11.70 19.49
N ASP A 116 -0.18 -11.71 20.54
CA ASP A 116 -1.65 -11.81 20.47
C ASP A 116 -2.30 -10.60 19.80
N HIS A 117 -1.57 -9.49 19.70
CA HIS A 117 -2.03 -8.28 19.06
C HIS A 117 -1.59 -8.16 17.61
N VAL A 118 -0.43 -8.72 17.25
CA VAL A 118 0.01 -8.81 15.84
C VAL A 118 -0.65 -9.99 15.13
N SER A 119 -0.97 -11.08 15.83
CA SER A 119 -1.83 -12.14 15.30
C SER A 119 -3.22 -11.63 14.95
N LYS A 120 -3.76 -10.66 15.71
CA LYS A 120 -5.00 -9.95 15.33
C LYS A 120 -4.87 -9.13 14.04
N LEU A 121 -3.67 -8.70 13.63
CA LEU A 121 -3.47 -8.08 12.30
C LEU A 121 -3.44 -9.12 11.18
N ARG A 122 -3.02 -10.35 11.49
CA ARG A 122 -3.06 -11.49 10.56
C ARG A 122 -4.49 -12.01 10.37
N ASP A 123 -5.23 -12.12 11.46
CA ASP A 123 -6.53 -12.81 11.52
C ASP A 123 -7.72 -11.86 11.34
N ARG A 124 -7.50 -10.59 10.95
CA ARG A 124 -8.59 -9.69 10.57
C ARG A 124 -8.98 -9.98 9.13
N PRO A 125 -10.19 -10.54 8.88
CA PRO A 125 -10.84 -10.40 7.58
C PRO A 125 -10.92 -8.91 7.25
N GLY A 126 -11.16 -8.55 5.99
CA GLY A 126 -11.24 -7.16 5.51
C GLY A 126 -12.18 -6.20 6.28
N GLU A 127 -12.85 -6.65 7.33
CA GLU A 127 -13.86 -5.95 8.15
C GLU A 127 -13.31 -5.03 9.26
N ASP A 128 -12.04 -5.11 9.68
CA ASP A 128 -11.50 -4.21 10.73
C ASP A 128 -10.24 -3.46 10.26
N LEU A 129 -10.36 -2.82 9.10
CA LEU A 129 -9.37 -1.85 8.60
C LEU A 129 -9.68 -0.41 9.05
N ASP A 130 -10.82 -0.15 9.70
CA ASP A 130 -11.18 1.19 10.21
C ASP A 130 -10.12 1.79 11.14
N PRO A 131 -9.44 1.03 12.02
CA PRO A 131 -8.35 1.58 12.83
C PRO A 131 -7.20 2.09 11.98
N ILE A 132 -6.93 1.42 10.84
CA ILE A 132 -5.93 1.84 9.87
C ILE A 132 -6.36 3.19 9.29
N ALA A 133 -7.57 3.28 8.74
CA ALA A 133 -8.10 4.51 8.18
C ALA A 133 -8.06 5.67 9.18
N ARG A 134 -8.52 5.44 10.42
CA ARG A 134 -8.51 6.47 11.49
C ARG A 134 -7.12 6.95 11.86
N VAL A 135 -6.10 6.07 11.84
CA VAL A 135 -4.72 6.49 12.11
C VAL A 135 -4.19 7.30 10.94
N PHE A 136 -4.42 6.88 9.70
CA PHE A 136 -4.00 7.64 8.52
C PHE A 136 -4.70 8.99 8.41
N HIS A 137 -6.01 9.06 8.66
CA HIS A 137 -6.75 10.31 8.67
C HIS A 137 -6.16 11.28 9.68
N ARG A 138 -5.87 10.83 10.91
CA ARG A 138 -5.22 11.69 11.91
C ARG A 138 -3.80 12.08 11.52
N LEU A 139 -3.03 11.14 11.00
CA LEU A 139 -1.63 11.35 10.63
C LEU A 139 -1.47 12.34 9.48
N LEU A 140 -2.28 12.18 8.44
CA LEU A 140 -2.18 12.92 7.18
C LEU A 140 -3.21 14.04 7.06
N ALA A 141 -4.05 14.28 8.09
CA ALA A 141 -5.04 15.38 8.11
C ALA A 141 -4.42 16.72 7.73
N HIS A 142 -3.22 17.00 8.26
CA HIS A 142 -2.50 18.25 8.01
C HIS A 142 -2.04 18.43 6.55
N LEU A 143 -2.03 17.36 5.75
CA LEU A 143 -1.67 17.38 4.34
C LEU A 143 -2.90 17.53 3.42
N GLY A 144 -4.13 17.50 3.96
CA GLY A 144 -5.35 17.64 3.17
C GLY A 144 -5.59 16.52 2.15
N LEU A 145 -5.00 15.34 2.38
CA LEU A 145 -5.08 14.20 1.46
C LEU A 145 -6.37 13.40 1.64
N ARG A 146 -7.03 13.03 0.54
CA ARG A 146 -8.10 12.04 0.53
C ARG A 146 -7.50 10.65 0.75
N ILE A 147 -7.99 9.91 1.71
CA ILE A 147 -7.56 8.54 1.98
C ILE A 147 -8.63 7.58 1.47
N GLU A 148 -8.21 6.56 0.74
CA GLU A 148 -9.06 5.45 0.32
C GLU A 148 -8.42 4.14 0.72
N LEU A 149 -9.26 3.16 1.04
CA LEU A 149 -8.82 1.89 1.59
C LEU A 149 -9.47 0.75 0.83
N TYR A 150 -8.65 -0.20 0.42
CA TYR A 150 -9.07 -1.39 -0.30
C TYR A 150 -8.49 -2.63 0.36
N TYR A 151 -9.23 -3.73 0.24
CA TYR A 151 -8.80 -5.05 0.67
C TYR A 151 -8.81 -6.02 -0.50
N ALA A 152 -7.65 -6.60 -0.80
CA ALA A 152 -7.49 -7.62 -1.82
C ALA A 152 -7.63 -9.01 -1.20
N ARG A 153 -8.50 -9.86 -1.76
CA ARG A 153 -8.69 -11.25 -1.29
C ARG A 153 -8.74 -12.22 -2.45
N PHE A 154 -8.34 -13.46 -2.20
CA PHE A 154 -8.46 -14.51 -3.19
C PHE A 154 -9.93 -14.90 -3.37
N THR A 155 -10.34 -15.16 -4.61
CA THR A 155 -11.72 -15.60 -4.91
C THR A 155 -11.82 -17.11 -5.12
N ASN A 156 -10.70 -17.80 -5.18
CA ASN A 156 -10.60 -19.23 -5.43
C ASN A 156 -9.48 -19.89 -4.61
N ALA A 157 -9.59 -21.21 -4.42
CA ALA A 157 -8.74 -21.97 -3.50
C ALA A 157 -7.27 -22.12 -3.97
N ASP A 158 -7.01 -22.01 -5.27
CA ASP A 158 -5.65 -22.04 -5.84
C ASP A 158 -4.97 -20.65 -5.85
N HIS A 159 -5.66 -19.63 -5.34
CA HIS A 159 -5.16 -18.25 -5.23
C HIS A 159 -4.77 -17.63 -6.59
N SER A 160 -5.41 -18.05 -7.68
CA SER A 160 -5.13 -17.51 -9.02
C SER A 160 -5.96 -16.27 -9.37
N GLN A 161 -6.98 -15.94 -8.58
CA GLN A 161 -7.88 -14.82 -8.81
C GLN A 161 -8.03 -13.96 -7.55
N VAL A 162 -8.04 -12.65 -7.74
CA VAL A 162 -8.12 -11.66 -6.67
C VAL A 162 -9.26 -10.69 -6.95
N THR A 163 -10.01 -10.34 -5.91
CA THR A 163 -10.97 -9.23 -5.92
C THR A 163 -10.54 -8.14 -4.93
N PHE A 164 -10.98 -6.91 -5.18
CA PHE A 164 -10.69 -5.75 -4.35
C PHE A 164 -11.98 -5.16 -3.80
N ASP A 165 -12.12 -5.15 -2.48
CA ASP A 165 -13.27 -4.55 -1.81
C ASP A 165 -12.88 -3.15 -1.30
N HIS A 166 -13.67 -2.13 -1.62
CA HIS A 166 -13.50 -0.81 -1.03
C HIS A 166 -14.01 -0.83 0.41
N VAL A 167 -13.17 -0.41 1.35
CA VAL A 167 -13.51 -0.35 2.77
C VAL A 167 -13.95 1.07 3.11
N LEU A 168 -15.24 1.21 3.40
CA LEU A 168 -15.81 2.47 3.85
C LEU A 168 -15.24 2.81 5.23
N ALA A 169 -14.46 3.88 5.31
CA ALA A 169 -13.87 4.40 6.53
C ALA A 169 -14.70 5.50 7.18
#